data_AF-A0A947R045-F1
#
_entry.id   AF-A0A947R045-F1
#
_cell.length_a   1.000
_cell.length_b   1.000
_cell.length_c   1.000
_cell.angle_alpha   90.00
_cell.angle_beta   90.00
_cell.angle_gamma   90.00
#
_symmetry.space_group_name_H-M   'P 1'
#
loop_
_entity.id
_entity.type
_entity.pdbx_description
1 polymer ?
#
loop_
_entity_poly.entity_id
_entity_poly.type
_entity_poly.pdbx_seq_one_letter_code
_entity_poly.pdbx_strand_id
1 'polypeptide(L)'
;MVEPVKNWVFLVNDEKGKVRVGNFQSVIYQNKRFVVFAPYHSHSVTKKGRTCGDCHDNEAIQELKTANKITVAKWNESAGKLETKQGMIPVVDGKMELEFLNYNSTSGAWLSAGTTTDNTQYGFCTPLTEAQIE
;
A
#
# COMPACT_ATOMS: atom_id res chain seq x y z
N MET A 1 -19.57 -6.56 -7.01
CA MET A 1 -18.33 -7.31 -6.73
C MET A 1 -17.24 -6.30 -6.48
N VAL A 2 -16.46 -6.45 -5.40
CA VAL A 2 -15.21 -5.70 -5.25
C VAL A 2 -14.24 -6.31 -6.25
N GLU A 3 -13.78 -5.54 -7.24
CA GLU A 3 -12.79 -6.05 -8.19
C GLU A 3 -11.48 -6.37 -7.43
N PRO A 4 -10.80 -7.47 -7.75
CA PRO A 4 -9.48 -7.73 -7.19
C PRO A 4 -8.55 -6.56 -7.49
N VAL A 5 -7.85 -6.07 -6.47
CA VAL A 5 -6.83 -5.05 -6.66
C VAL A 5 -5.70 -5.63 -7.51
N LYS A 6 -5.31 -4.89 -8.55
CA LYS A 6 -4.29 -5.29 -9.53
C LYS A 6 -3.24 -4.19 -9.66
N ASN A 7 -2.11 -4.55 -10.27
CA ASN A 7 -1.03 -3.66 -10.72
C ASN A 7 -0.32 -2.81 -9.66
N TRP A 8 -0.61 -3.00 -8.37
CA TRP A 8 0.25 -2.52 -7.30
C TRP A 8 1.42 -3.47 -7.04
N VAL A 9 2.57 -2.93 -6.66
CA VAL A 9 3.72 -3.70 -6.22
C VAL A 9 4.40 -2.89 -5.14
N PHE A 10 4.41 -3.41 -3.91
CA PHE A 10 5.10 -2.76 -2.81
C PHE A 10 6.59 -3.10 -2.85
N LEU A 11 7.42 -2.16 -2.42
CA LEU A 11 8.85 -2.35 -2.24
C LEU A 11 9.16 -2.30 -0.75
N VAL A 12 9.85 -3.32 -0.24
CA VAL A 12 10.30 -3.46 1.14
C VAL A 12 11.77 -3.92 1.15
N ASN A 13 12.46 -3.76 2.27
CA ASN A 13 13.80 -4.32 2.44
C ASN A 13 13.72 -5.73 3.05
N ASP A 14 14.50 -6.68 2.52
CA ASP A 14 14.75 -7.96 3.19
C ASP A 14 15.68 -7.79 4.41
N GLU A 15 15.90 -8.88 5.16
CA GLU A 15 16.78 -8.90 6.33
C GLU A 15 18.22 -8.43 6.07
N LYS A 16 18.65 -8.38 4.80
CA LYS A 16 19.98 -7.90 4.38
C LYS A 16 19.94 -6.47 3.85
N GLY A 17 18.81 -5.76 3.99
CA GLY A 17 18.61 -4.40 3.49
C GLY A 17 18.47 -4.32 1.97
N LYS A 18 18.22 -5.42 1.27
CA LYS A 18 18.02 -5.40 -0.19
C LYS A 18 16.55 -5.16 -0.51
N VAL A 19 16.30 -4.29 -1.48
CA VAL A 19 14.94 -4.03 -1.97
C VAL A 19 14.37 -5.30 -2.61
N ARG A 20 13.18 -5.69 -2.14
CA ARG A 20 12.35 -6.80 -2.62
C ARG A 20 10.93 -6.32 -2.85
N VAL A 21 10.23 -7.11 -3.66
CA VAL A 21 8.79 -7.01 -3.75
C VAL A 21 8.14 -7.43 -2.43
N GLY A 22 7.13 -6.68 -2.02
CA GLY A 22 6.33 -6.92 -0.84
C GLY A 22 4.84 -6.83 -1.15
N ASN A 23 4.05 -7.10 -0.12
CA ASN A 23 2.62 -6.85 -0.11
C ASN A 23 2.19 -6.52 1.32
N PHE A 24 0.93 -6.18 1.51
CA PHE A 24 0.37 -5.97 2.83
C PHE A 24 -0.92 -6.73 3.05
N GLN A 25 -1.27 -6.89 4.32
CA GLN A 25 -2.61 -7.23 4.76
C GLN A 25 -3.04 -6.20 5.80
N SER A 26 -4.34 -5.89 5.80
CA SER A 26 -4.91 -4.96 6.76
C SER A 26 -6.18 -5.56 7.36
N VAL A 27 -6.46 -5.20 8.61
CA VAL A 27 -7.65 -5.67 9.32
C VAL A 27 -8.14 -4.60 10.28
N ILE A 28 -9.45 -4.58 10.49
CA ILE A 28 -10.09 -3.85 11.57
C ILE A 28 -10.59 -4.88 12.59
N TYR A 29 -10.19 -4.73 13.85
CA TYR A 29 -10.69 -5.55 14.95
C TYR A 29 -10.96 -4.66 16.17
N GLN A 30 -12.17 -4.73 16.73
CA GLN A 30 -12.58 -3.89 17.88
C GLN A 30 -12.24 -2.39 17.68
N ASN A 31 -12.55 -1.84 16.50
CA ASN A 31 -12.24 -0.46 16.09
C ASN A 31 -10.74 -0.10 16.05
N LYS A 32 -9.84 -1.09 16.12
CA LYS A 32 -8.41 -0.94 15.91
C LYS A 32 -8.03 -1.35 14.50
N ARG A 33 -7.23 -0.52 13.85
CA ARG A 33 -6.80 -0.65 12.45
C ARG A 33 -5.35 -1.08 12.42
N PHE A 34 -5.12 -2.27 11.88
CA PHE A 34 -3.81 -2.88 11.82
C PHE A 34 -3.40 -3.10 10.37
N VAL A 35 -2.12 -2.87 10.06
CA VAL A 35 -1.52 -3.22 8.79
C VAL A 35 -0.22 -3.96 9.01
N VAL A 36 0.03 -4.99 8.21
CA VAL A 36 1.33 -5.67 8.15
C VAL A 36 1.85 -5.62 6.72
N PHE A 37 3.08 -5.15 6.55
CA PHE A 37 3.83 -5.28 5.31
C PHE A 37 4.77 -6.47 5.42
N ALA A 38 4.91 -7.26 4.36
CA ALA A 38 5.81 -8.41 4.33
C ALA A 38 6.38 -8.64 2.92
N PRO A 39 7.53 -9.30 2.78
CA PRO A 39 8.05 -9.73 1.49
C PRO A 39 7.04 -10.65 0.80
N TYR A 40 6.95 -10.52 -0.52
CA TYR A 40 6.09 -11.36 -1.36
C TYR A 40 6.91 -11.86 -2.55
N HIS A 41 7.06 -13.17 -2.70
CA HIS A 41 7.75 -13.73 -3.85
C HIS A 41 6.79 -13.88 -5.04
N SER A 42 6.76 -12.87 -5.91
CA SER A 42 5.93 -12.89 -7.11
C SER A 42 6.54 -13.77 -8.20
N HIS A 43 5.69 -14.54 -8.88
CA HIS A 43 6.03 -15.26 -10.11
C HIS A 43 5.54 -14.53 -11.37
N SER A 44 5.05 -13.29 -11.24
CA SER A 44 4.55 -12.52 -12.38
C SER A 44 5.70 -12.04 -13.26
N VAL A 45 5.70 -12.49 -14.52
CA VAL A 45 6.63 -12.04 -15.56
C VAL A 45 5.87 -11.22 -16.58
N THR A 46 6.39 -10.04 -16.94
CA THR A 46 5.81 -9.17 -17.97
C THR A 46 6.65 -9.21 -19.25
N LYS A 47 6.01 -9.11 -20.42
CA LYS A 47 6.72 -9.11 -21.72
C LYS A 47 7.72 -7.95 -21.84
N LYS A 48 7.36 -6.78 -21.29
CA LYS A 48 8.23 -5.63 -21.14
C LYS A 48 8.63 -5.57 -19.67
N GLY A 49 9.93 -5.54 -19.39
CA GLY A 49 10.44 -5.30 -18.04
C GLY A 49 10.07 -3.90 -17.55
N ARG A 50 10.17 -3.68 -16.24
CA ARG A 50 9.98 -2.36 -15.63
C ARG A 50 11.10 -1.42 -16.08
N THR A 51 10.76 -0.16 -16.35
CA THR A 51 11.74 0.88 -16.64
C THR A 51 12.31 1.48 -15.36
N CYS A 52 13.41 2.24 -15.44
CA CYS A 52 13.96 2.95 -14.29
C CYS A 52 12.93 3.94 -13.69
N GLY A 53 12.17 4.62 -14.55
CA GLY A 53 11.14 5.57 -14.15
C GLY A 53 9.99 4.91 -13.39
N ASP A 54 9.64 3.65 -13.72
CA ASP A 54 8.57 2.94 -13.01
C ASP A 54 8.83 2.80 -11.50
N CYS A 55 10.09 2.84 -11.07
CA CYS A 55 10.51 2.78 -9.67
C CYS A 55 10.91 4.16 -9.10
N HIS A 56 11.72 4.94 -9.82
CA HIS A 56 12.34 6.17 -9.30
C HIS A 56 11.56 7.45 -9.62
N ASP A 57 10.67 7.42 -10.62
CA ASP A 57 9.89 8.58 -11.06
C ASP A 57 8.45 8.19 -11.38
N ASN A 58 7.70 7.90 -10.32
CA ASN A 58 6.32 7.50 -10.40
C ASN A 58 5.43 8.32 -9.44
N GLU A 59 4.11 8.17 -9.58
CA GLU A 59 3.14 8.92 -8.77
C GLU A 59 3.27 8.72 -7.25
N ALA A 60 3.78 7.58 -6.79
CA ALA A 60 4.01 7.35 -5.36
C ALA A 60 5.22 8.15 -4.86
N ILE A 61 6.31 8.17 -5.63
CA ILE A 61 7.49 9.00 -5.34
C ILE A 61 7.13 10.49 -5.38
N GLN A 62 6.34 10.92 -6.37
CA GLN A 62 5.93 12.33 -6.48
C GLN A 62 5.02 12.75 -5.32
N GLU A 63 4.07 11.89 -4.91
CA GLU A 63 3.23 12.15 -3.74
C GLU A 63 4.05 12.19 -2.45
N LEU A 64 4.99 11.26 -2.31
CA LEU A 64 5.88 11.24 -1.16
C LEU A 64 6.72 12.52 -1.06
N LYS A 65 7.24 13.03 -2.19
CA LYS A 65 8.03 14.27 -2.24
C LYS A 65 7.19 15.52 -1.93
N THR A 66 5.93 15.55 -2.35
CA THR A 66 5.08 16.76 -2.26
C THR A 66 4.20 16.81 -1.01
N ALA A 67 3.69 15.66 -0.57
CA ALA A 67 2.76 15.54 0.56
C ALA A 67 3.37 14.83 1.78
N ASN A 68 4.62 14.35 1.68
CA ASN A 68 5.29 13.55 2.71
C ASN A 68 4.50 12.29 3.14
N LYS A 69 3.69 11.75 2.23
CA LYS A 69 2.91 10.52 2.41
C LYS A 69 2.61 9.85 1.07
N ILE A 70 2.12 8.62 1.12
CA ILE A 70 1.63 7.87 -0.03
C ILE A 70 0.21 7.40 0.27
N THR A 71 -0.77 7.86 -0.51
CA THR A 71 -2.15 7.36 -0.43
C THR A 71 -2.21 6.00 -1.11
N VAL A 72 -2.19 4.93 -0.33
CA VAL A 72 -2.23 3.55 -0.82
C VAL A 72 -3.65 3.15 -1.23
N ALA A 73 -4.63 3.53 -0.43
CA ALA A 73 -6.04 3.22 -0.66
C ALA A 73 -6.92 4.37 -0.19
N LYS A 74 -7.92 4.73 -0.99
CA LYS A 74 -8.86 5.83 -0.71
C LYS A 74 -10.28 5.40 -1.07
N TRP A 75 -11.24 5.65 -0.18
CA TRP A 75 -12.65 5.40 -0.47
C TRP A 75 -13.24 6.53 -1.30
N ASN A 76 -13.84 6.17 -2.44
CA ASN A 76 -14.61 7.08 -3.26
C ASN A 76 -16.11 6.83 -3.00
N GLU A 77 -16.71 7.65 -2.13
CA GLU A 77 -18.11 7.52 -1.73
C GLU A 77 -19.08 7.66 -2.91
N SER A 78 -18.84 8.61 -3.82
CA SER A 78 -19.74 8.85 -4.96
C SER A 78 -19.72 7.71 -5.97
N ALA A 79 -18.57 7.04 -6.13
CA ALA A 79 -18.43 5.86 -6.98
C ALA A 79 -18.66 4.52 -6.23
N GLY A 80 -18.82 4.54 -4.91
CA GLY A 80 -18.99 3.35 -4.08
C GLY A 80 -17.85 2.33 -4.21
N LYS A 81 -16.61 2.80 -4.40
CA LYS A 81 -15.45 1.92 -4.67
C LYS A 81 -14.19 2.38 -3.92
N LEU A 82 -13.33 1.40 -3.62
CA LEU A 82 -11.99 1.66 -3.10
C LEU A 82 -11.04 1.89 -4.28
N GLU A 83 -10.41 3.05 -4.32
CA GLU A 83 -9.35 3.38 -5.25
C GLU A 83 -8.00 3.05 -4.63
N THR A 84 -7.12 2.40 -5.38
CA THR A 84 -5.82 1.94 -4.88
C THR A 84 -4.69 2.49 -5.73
N LYS A 85 -3.58 2.84 -5.08
CA LYS A 85 -2.37 3.29 -5.76
C LYS A 85 -1.87 2.20 -6.71
N GLN A 86 -1.49 2.61 -7.91
CA GLN A 86 -0.99 1.72 -8.94
C GLN A 86 0.54 1.82 -9.05
N GLY A 87 1.18 0.82 -9.64
CA GLY A 87 2.60 0.86 -9.94
C GLY A 87 3.49 0.41 -8.78
N MET A 88 4.74 0.91 -8.76
CA MET A 88 5.70 0.59 -7.69
C MET A 88 5.52 1.54 -6.51
N ILE A 89 5.35 0.99 -5.33
CA ILE A 89 5.00 1.74 -4.12
C ILE A 89 6.08 1.46 -3.07
N PRO A 90 6.99 2.41 -2.77
CA PRO A 90 7.93 2.23 -1.67
C PRO A 90 7.18 2.22 -0.34
N VAL A 91 7.43 1.22 0.50
CA VAL A 91 6.94 1.21 1.88
C VAL A 91 7.87 2.06 2.73
N VAL A 92 7.33 3.14 3.29
CA VAL A 92 8.09 4.11 4.10
C VAL A 92 7.40 4.26 5.45
N ASP A 93 8.18 4.18 6.52
CA ASP A 93 7.63 4.21 7.87
C ASP A 93 6.85 5.49 8.17
N GLY A 94 5.68 5.33 8.77
CA GLY A 94 4.77 6.44 9.11
C GLY A 94 4.18 7.21 7.91
N LYS A 95 4.48 6.83 6.66
CA LYS A 95 4.07 7.59 5.46
C LYS A 95 3.07 6.86 4.58
N MET A 96 2.58 5.69 4.99
CA MET A 96 1.62 4.89 4.24
C MET A 96 0.19 5.20 4.72
N GLU A 97 -0.63 5.85 3.89
CA GLU A 97 -2.02 6.17 4.21
C GLU A 97 -2.96 5.13 3.57
N LEU A 98 -3.72 4.42 4.41
CA LEU A 98 -4.70 3.42 3.98
C LEU A 98 -6.08 3.80 4.49
N GLU A 99 -7.05 3.91 3.60
CA GLU A 99 -8.45 3.94 4.00
C GLU A 99 -8.94 2.55 4.41
N PHE A 100 -9.44 2.46 5.64
CA PHE A 100 -10.02 1.23 6.18
C PHE A 100 -11.54 1.26 5.95
N LEU A 101 -12.14 0.10 5.64
CA LEU A 101 -13.58 -0.01 5.39
C LEU A 101 -14.23 -1.01 6.33
N ASN A 102 -15.42 -0.67 6.81
CA ASN A 102 -16.31 -1.60 7.51
C ASN A 102 -17.53 -1.91 6.64
N TYR A 103 -17.90 -3.18 6.57
CA TYR A 103 -19.14 -3.57 5.91
C TYR A 103 -20.30 -3.45 6.88
N ASN A 104 -21.27 -2.57 6.56
CA ASN A 104 -22.52 -2.47 7.28
C ASN A 104 -23.53 -3.46 6.68
N SER A 105 -23.82 -4.54 7.42
CA SER A 105 -24.74 -5.58 6.98
C SER A 105 -26.20 -5.15 6.98
N THR A 106 -26.58 -4.14 7.77
CA THR A 106 -27.94 -3.59 7.79
C THR A 106 -28.24 -2.80 6.53
N SER A 107 -27.31 -1.94 6.10
CA SER A 107 -27.45 -1.16 4.86
C SER A 107 -26.95 -1.90 3.62
N GLY A 108 -26.24 -3.01 3.79
CA GLY A 108 -25.63 -3.77 2.71
C GLY A 108 -24.46 -3.05 2.01
N ALA A 109 -23.83 -2.08 2.69
CA ALA A 109 -22.86 -1.16 2.08
C ALA A 109 -21.53 -1.09 2.83
N TRP A 110 -20.45 -0.79 2.10
CA TRP A 110 -19.15 -0.45 2.70
C TRP A 110 -19.14 1.01 3.15
N LEU A 111 -18.62 1.25 4.35
CA LEU A 111 -18.48 2.57 4.95
C LEU A 111 -17.01 2.82 5.29
N SER A 112 -16.56 4.05 5.13
CA SER A 112 -15.26 4.49 5.63
C SER A 112 -15.16 4.24 7.14
N ALA A 113 -14.07 3.62 7.54
CA ALA A 113 -13.65 3.51 8.93
C ALA A 113 -12.48 4.47 9.22
N GLY A 114 -12.11 5.36 8.30
CA GLY A 114 -11.03 6.32 8.43
C GLY A 114 -9.66 5.79 8.02
N THR A 115 -8.66 6.67 8.09
CA THR A 115 -7.31 6.43 7.57
C THR A 115 -6.23 6.19 8.62
N THR A 116 -6.55 6.39 9.91
CA THR A 116 -5.57 6.25 10.99
C THR A 116 -5.17 4.78 11.16
N THR A 117 -3.89 4.46 11.01
CA THR A 117 -3.37 3.13 11.36
C THR A 117 -2.98 3.12 12.84
N ASP A 118 -3.61 2.26 13.65
CA ASP A 118 -3.28 2.14 15.08
C ASP A 118 -1.95 1.41 15.31
N ASN A 119 -1.61 0.46 14.43
CA ASN A 119 -0.34 -0.26 14.49
C ASN A 119 0.09 -0.78 13.10
N THR A 120 1.38 -0.65 12.82
CA THR A 120 2.04 -1.10 11.59
C THR A 120 3.09 -2.14 11.96
N GLN A 121 2.99 -3.33 11.37
CA GLN A 121 4.00 -4.37 11.48
C GLN A 121 4.82 -4.50 10.20
N TYR A 122 6.11 -4.78 10.35
CA TYR A 122 6.99 -5.22 9.28
C TYR A 122 7.37 -6.69 9.49
N GLY A 123 6.69 -7.59 8.79
CA GLY A 123 6.84 -9.03 8.93
C GLY A 123 8.01 -9.56 8.11
N PHE A 124 9.14 -9.85 8.76
CA PHE A 124 10.38 -10.32 8.11
C PHE A 124 10.91 -9.36 7.02
N CYS A 125 10.65 -8.06 7.21
CA CYS A 125 11.16 -6.99 6.36
C CYS A 125 11.38 -5.71 7.18
N THR A 126 11.92 -4.70 6.51
CA THR A 126 11.94 -3.33 7.00
C THR A 126 11.44 -2.38 5.91
N PRO A 127 10.96 -1.17 6.26
CA PRO A 127 10.64 -0.13 5.27
C PRO A 127 11.89 0.33 4.53
N LEU A 128 11.71 1.00 3.39
CA LEU A 128 12.79 1.66 2.67
C LEU A 128 13.31 2.86 3.46
N THR A 129 14.62 3.08 3.36
CA THR A 129 15.30 4.26 3.90
C THR A 129 15.16 5.44 2.94
N GLU A 130 15.34 6.66 3.44
CA GLU A 130 15.28 7.88 2.61
C GLU A 130 16.28 7.84 1.45
N ALA A 131 17.51 7.37 1.70
CA ALA A 131 18.54 7.23 0.68
C ALA A 131 18.20 6.20 -0.43
N GLN A 132 17.24 5.31 -0.22
CA GLN A 132 16.76 4.36 -1.24
C GLN A 132 15.60 4.92 -2.09
N ILE A 133 15.09 6.10 -1.73
CA ILE A 133 13.95 6.77 -2.34
C ILE A 133 14.39 7.95 -3.22
N GLU A 134 15.60 8.49 -2.97
CA GLU A 134 16.28 9.48 -3.81
C GLU A 134 16.68 8.92 -5.19
#